data_AF-W5WEA2-F1
#
_entry.id   AF-W5WEA2-F1
#
_cell.length_a   1.000
_cell.length_b   1.000
_cell.length_c   1.000
_cell.angle_alpha   90.00
_cell.angle_beta   90.00
_cell.angle_gamma   90.00
#
_symmetry.space_group_name_H-M   'P 1'
#
loop_
_entity.id
_entity.type
_entity.pdbx_description
1 polymer ?
#
loop_
_entity_poly.entity_id
_entity_poly.type
_entity_poly.pdbx_seq_one_letter_code
_entity_poly.pdbx_strand_id
1 'polypeptide(L)'
;MFTTGDEITFSHDQWRRLRITMLPAYRPLAAWLHTDVQPNLAALDQFAEVLGQAATNRETVNGNGCWIEFRPNDVVIGSLYDRWEPLPVPTGLFWPVLSGLRGFLLGAAAEPGLTRPDGYPAVSRMTTRRPPPTGGRPVLVDRTYFPPEWSEQQVQQAAAGAWGSAEALYDEHTGTWSGLWCGGELAGYYDPATGTVQSYFPVLAP
;
A
#
# COMPACT_ATOMS: atom_id res chain seq x y z
N MET A 1 -9.60 19.72 -12.85
CA MET A 1 -9.08 20.94 -12.19
C MET A 1 -9.32 20.75 -10.71
N PHE A 2 -8.26 20.78 -9.89
CA PHE A 2 -8.40 20.84 -8.44
C PHE A 2 -8.85 22.26 -8.07
N THR A 3 -9.90 22.38 -7.26
CA THR A 3 -10.25 23.68 -6.66
C THR A 3 -9.33 23.96 -5.49
N THR A 4 -9.15 25.23 -5.14
CA THR A 4 -8.12 25.79 -4.23
C THR A 4 -8.23 25.37 -2.75
N GLY A 5 -8.84 24.23 -2.45
CA GLY A 5 -8.91 23.60 -1.11
C GLY A 5 -8.89 22.07 -1.14
N ASP A 6 -8.69 21.46 -2.31
CA ASP A 6 -8.64 20.01 -2.49
C ASP A 6 -7.18 19.50 -2.37
N GLU A 7 -6.65 19.48 -1.15
CA GLU A 7 -5.27 19.05 -0.91
C GLU A 7 -5.19 17.55 -0.55
N ILE A 8 -4.24 16.85 -1.19
CA ILE A 8 -3.81 15.52 -0.77
C ILE A 8 -2.72 15.74 0.28
N THR A 9 -2.94 15.26 1.50
CA THR A 9 -2.00 15.46 2.61
C THR A 9 -1.50 14.14 3.16
N PHE A 10 -0.22 14.12 3.52
CA PHE A 10 0.45 13.01 4.18
C PHE A 10 0.83 13.44 5.60
N SER A 11 0.58 12.57 6.57
CA SER A 11 1.00 12.77 7.95
C SER A 11 1.29 11.43 8.62
N HIS A 12 1.79 11.47 9.85
CA HIS A 12 1.89 10.31 10.73
C HIS A 12 0.87 10.44 11.87
N ASP A 13 0.28 9.33 12.30
CA ASP A 13 -0.46 9.32 13.56
C ASP A 13 0.48 9.19 14.78
N GLN A 14 -0.09 9.15 15.98
CA GLN A 14 0.65 8.97 17.23
C GLN A 14 1.45 7.65 17.30
N TRP A 15 1.12 6.69 16.44
CA TRP A 15 1.78 5.39 16.30
C TRP A 15 2.73 5.35 15.10
N ARG A 16 3.00 6.51 14.48
CA ARG A 16 3.94 6.69 13.37
C ARG A 16 3.49 6.00 12.08
N ARG A 17 2.19 5.66 11.97
CA ARG A 17 1.61 5.06 10.78
C ARG A 17 1.25 6.16 9.78
N LEU A 18 1.47 5.89 8.49
CA LEU A 18 1.11 6.83 7.42
C LEU A 18 -0.40 7.10 7.41
N ARG A 19 -0.74 8.38 7.40
CA ARG A 19 -2.10 8.89 7.23
C ARG A 19 -2.16 9.67 5.93
N ILE A 20 -3.22 9.43 5.17
CA ILE A 20 -3.43 10.02 3.87
C ILE A 20 -4.81 10.66 3.90
N THR A 21 -4.88 11.97 3.82
CA THR A 21 -6.14 12.67 3.57
C THR A 21 -6.28 12.83 2.06
N MET A 22 -7.43 12.43 1.54
CA MET A 22 -7.69 12.37 0.12
C MET A 22 -9.14 12.77 -0.15
N LEU A 23 -9.39 13.36 -1.32
CA LEU A 23 -10.75 13.58 -1.80
C LEU A 23 -11.55 12.26 -1.82
N PRO A 24 -12.85 12.27 -1.51
CA PRO A 24 -13.67 11.05 -1.46
C PRO A 24 -13.56 10.19 -2.73
N ALA A 25 -13.55 10.81 -3.92
CA ALA A 25 -13.44 10.13 -5.20
C ALA A 25 -12.09 9.40 -5.42
N TYR A 26 -11.06 9.76 -4.65
CA TYR A 26 -9.72 9.17 -4.76
C TYR A 26 -9.36 8.29 -3.54
N ARG A 27 -10.32 7.92 -2.69
CA ARG A 27 -10.06 6.98 -1.58
C ARG A 27 -9.37 5.67 -2.03
N PRO A 28 -9.70 5.05 -3.18
CA PRO A 28 -8.93 3.91 -3.68
C PRO A 28 -7.44 4.17 -3.93
N LEU A 29 -7.08 5.40 -4.33
CA LEU A 29 -5.67 5.81 -4.45
C LEU A 29 -5.00 5.86 -3.07
N ALA A 30 -5.70 6.34 -2.03
CA ALA A 30 -5.19 6.33 -0.66
C ALA A 30 -5.01 4.90 -0.12
N ALA A 31 -5.98 4.01 -0.40
CA ALA A 31 -5.88 2.59 -0.09
C ALA A 31 -4.62 1.98 -0.73
N TRP A 32 -4.43 2.16 -2.04
CA TRP A 32 -3.24 1.68 -2.75
C TRP A 32 -1.92 2.23 -2.20
N LEU A 33 -1.85 3.54 -1.94
CA LEU A 33 -0.67 4.16 -1.35
C LEU A 33 -0.32 3.54 0.02
N HIS A 34 -1.35 3.22 0.82
CA HIS A 34 -1.16 2.61 2.12
C HIS A 34 -0.76 1.14 2.03
N THR A 35 -1.46 0.34 1.21
CA THR A 35 -1.33 -1.12 1.20
C THR A 35 -0.19 -1.63 0.33
N ASP A 36 0.06 -0.98 -0.81
CA ASP A 36 0.97 -1.47 -1.84
C ASP A 36 2.21 -0.59 -1.95
N VAL A 37 2.07 0.74 -1.90
CA VAL A 37 3.24 1.63 -1.96
C VAL A 37 4.01 1.61 -0.63
N GLN A 38 3.28 1.79 0.48
CA GLN A 38 3.75 1.74 1.87
C GLN A 38 4.72 2.87 2.26
N PRO A 39 4.78 3.25 3.54
CA PRO A 39 5.63 4.36 4.01
C PRO A 39 7.09 3.94 4.23
N ASN A 40 7.82 3.57 3.19
CA ASN A 40 9.24 3.30 3.29
C ASN A 40 9.98 3.88 2.09
N LEU A 41 10.94 4.78 2.33
CA LEU A 41 11.60 5.53 1.26
C LEU A 41 12.38 4.63 0.29
N ALA A 42 13.17 3.69 0.82
CA ALA A 42 13.95 2.79 -0.02
C ALA A 42 13.05 1.86 -0.86
N ALA A 43 11.97 1.35 -0.26
CA ALA A 43 10.99 0.52 -0.96
C ALA A 43 10.18 1.32 -1.98
N LEU A 44 9.84 2.58 -1.69
CA LEU A 44 9.15 3.48 -2.60
C LEU A 44 10.03 3.80 -3.82
N ASP A 45 11.31 4.08 -3.62
CA ASP A 45 12.23 4.37 -4.73
C ASP A 45 12.33 3.16 -5.67
N GLN A 46 12.49 1.95 -5.13
CA GLN A 46 12.47 0.71 -5.91
C GLN A 46 11.13 0.48 -6.61
N PHE A 47 10.01 0.71 -5.91
CA PHE A 47 8.69 0.52 -6.50
C PHE A 47 8.39 1.52 -7.61
N ALA A 48 8.84 2.77 -7.48
CA ALA A 48 8.70 3.79 -8.52
C ALA A 48 9.43 3.38 -9.82
N GLU A 49 10.61 2.76 -9.71
CA GLU A 49 11.30 2.18 -10.86
C GLU A 49 10.49 1.06 -11.52
N VAL A 50 9.92 0.15 -10.72
CA VAL A 50 9.03 -0.92 -11.19
C VAL A 50 7.81 -0.35 -11.92
N LEU A 51 7.16 0.67 -11.36
CA LEU A 51 6.01 1.34 -12.00
C LEU A 51 6.42 2.02 -13.32
N GLY A 52 7.58 2.69 -13.37
CA GLY A 52 8.10 3.31 -14.59
C GLY A 52 8.41 2.30 -15.69
N GLN A 53 9.01 1.17 -15.32
CA GLN A 53 9.26 0.06 -16.24
C GLN A 53 7.96 -0.55 -16.75
N ALA A 54 6.99 -0.79 -15.85
CA ALA A 54 5.68 -1.32 -16.21
C ALA A 54 4.92 -0.39 -17.17
N ALA A 55 4.95 0.92 -16.92
CA ALA A 55 4.35 1.92 -17.80
C ALA A 55 4.97 1.89 -19.20
N THR A 56 6.30 1.78 -19.30
CA THR A 56 7.04 1.71 -20.56
C THR A 56 6.72 0.43 -21.33
N ASN A 57 6.69 -0.72 -20.63
CA ASN A 57 6.48 -2.03 -21.22
C ASN A 57 4.99 -2.40 -21.41
N ARG A 58 4.07 -1.54 -20.94
CA ARG A 58 2.63 -1.80 -20.87
C ARG A 58 2.30 -3.08 -20.09
N GLU A 59 2.98 -3.27 -18.96
CA GLU A 59 2.75 -4.37 -18.03
C GLU A 59 1.72 -3.97 -16.96
N THR A 60 1.00 -4.94 -16.42
CA THR A 60 0.17 -4.75 -15.23
C THR A 60 1.02 -5.03 -13.99
N VAL A 61 0.87 -4.21 -12.95
CA VAL A 61 1.54 -4.43 -11.66
C VAL A 61 0.50 -4.90 -10.65
N ASN A 62 0.68 -6.09 -10.08
CA ASN A 62 -0.16 -6.62 -9.01
C ASN A 62 0.60 -6.50 -7.68
N GLY A 63 0.10 -5.65 -6.81
CA GLY A 63 0.65 -5.41 -5.49
C GLY A 63 0.21 -6.43 -4.42
N ASN A 64 0.15 -5.96 -3.19
CA ASN A 64 -0.43 -6.66 -2.05
C ASN A 64 -1.96 -6.80 -2.18
N GLY A 65 -2.63 -5.74 -2.61
CA GLY A 65 -4.09 -5.75 -2.72
C GLY A 65 -4.68 -4.96 -3.87
N CYS A 66 -3.85 -4.27 -4.64
CA CYS A 66 -4.29 -3.61 -5.86
C CYS A 66 -3.60 -4.18 -7.10
N TRP A 67 -4.24 -4.02 -8.25
CA TRP A 67 -3.59 -4.08 -9.55
C TRP A 67 -3.53 -2.69 -10.18
N ILE A 68 -2.51 -2.45 -11.00
CA ILE A 68 -2.25 -1.18 -11.68
C ILE A 68 -2.10 -1.45 -13.18
N GLU A 69 -2.94 -0.79 -13.98
CA GLU A 69 -2.84 -0.79 -15.45
C GLU A 69 -2.46 0.61 -15.95
N PHE A 70 -1.40 0.71 -16.74
CA PHE A 70 -1.01 1.95 -17.39
C PHE A 70 -1.67 2.08 -18.77
N ARG A 71 -2.34 3.21 -18.99
CA ARG A 71 -2.97 3.59 -20.26
C ARG A 71 -2.35 4.90 -20.76
N PRO A 72 -2.60 5.31 -22.02
CA PRO A 72 -1.97 6.52 -22.58
C PRO A 72 -2.21 7.82 -21.78
N ASN A 73 -3.39 7.96 -21.17
CA ASN A 73 -3.82 9.21 -20.51
C ASN A 73 -4.04 9.08 -19.00
N ASP A 74 -4.15 7.85 -18.49
CA ASP A 74 -4.46 7.57 -17.11
C ASP A 74 -3.76 6.29 -16.63
N VAL A 75 -3.79 6.11 -15.31
CA VAL A 75 -3.40 4.90 -14.62
C VAL A 75 -4.65 4.37 -13.94
N VAL A 76 -5.04 3.14 -14.23
CA VAL A 76 -6.17 2.50 -13.57
C VAL A 76 -5.66 1.69 -12.40
N ILE A 77 -6.20 2.00 -11.23
CA ILE A 77 -5.99 1.24 -10.00
C ILE A 77 -7.24 0.39 -9.81
N GLY A 78 -7.10 -0.88 -9.49
CA GLY A 78 -8.24 -1.73 -9.12
C GLY A 78 -7.93 -2.61 -7.93
N SER A 79 -8.97 -3.01 -7.20
CA SER A 79 -8.84 -3.95 -6.08
C SER A 79 -8.63 -5.38 -6.60
N LEU A 80 -7.71 -6.13 -5.99
CA LEU A 80 -7.58 -7.58 -6.18
C LEU A 80 -8.63 -8.38 -5.40
N TYR A 81 -9.43 -7.71 -4.56
CA TYR A 81 -10.43 -8.30 -3.68
C TYR A 81 -11.85 -7.83 -4.00
N ASP A 82 -12.05 -7.17 -5.15
CA ASP A 82 -13.34 -6.65 -5.62
C ASP A 82 -14.03 -5.74 -4.59
N ARG A 83 -13.25 -4.89 -3.89
CA ARG A 83 -13.79 -3.98 -2.86
C ARG A 83 -14.40 -2.69 -3.42
N TRP A 84 -13.93 -2.25 -4.57
CA TRP A 84 -14.30 -0.97 -5.16
C TRP A 84 -14.08 -1.00 -6.69
N GLU A 85 -14.86 -0.19 -7.40
CA GLU A 85 -14.79 -0.09 -8.87
C GLU A 85 -13.45 0.49 -9.35
N PRO A 86 -12.83 -0.06 -10.41
CA PRO A 86 -11.54 0.42 -10.89
C PRO A 86 -11.51 1.93 -11.09
N LEU A 87 -10.53 2.58 -10.45
CA LEU A 87 -10.39 4.03 -10.41
C LEU A 87 -9.39 4.48 -11.49
N PRO A 88 -9.83 5.18 -12.54
CA PRO A 88 -8.91 5.88 -13.44
C PRO A 88 -8.35 7.14 -12.77
N VAL A 89 -7.03 7.19 -12.64
CA VAL A 89 -6.29 8.32 -12.08
C VAL A 89 -5.51 9.00 -13.21
N PRO A 90 -5.74 10.30 -13.48
CA PRO A 90 -4.96 11.01 -14.50
C PRO A 90 -3.46 10.90 -14.24
N THR A 91 -2.64 10.71 -15.28
CA THR A 91 -1.18 10.62 -15.13
C THR A 91 -0.58 11.88 -14.49
N GLY A 92 -1.16 13.05 -14.80
CA GLY A 92 -0.82 14.34 -14.18
C GLY A 92 -1.19 14.47 -12.70
N LEU A 93 -1.85 13.46 -12.11
CA LEU A 93 -2.09 13.35 -10.67
C LEU A 93 -1.29 12.19 -10.06
N PHE A 94 -1.28 11.04 -10.72
CA PHE A 94 -0.65 9.81 -10.23
C PHE A 94 0.83 10.00 -9.85
N TRP A 95 1.64 10.52 -10.78
CA TRP A 95 3.08 10.71 -10.54
C TRP A 95 3.38 11.81 -9.51
N PRO A 96 2.69 12.97 -9.53
CA PRO A 96 2.84 13.97 -8.47
C PRO A 96 2.50 13.44 -7.07
N VAL A 97 1.49 12.59 -6.91
CA VAL A 97 1.14 11.99 -5.61
C VAL A 97 2.27 11.12 -5.08
N LEU A 98 2.85 10.24 -5.91
CA LEU A 98 4.02 9.44 -5.53
C LEU A 98 5.23 10.31 -5.17
N SER A 99 5.48 11.36 -5.96
CA SER A 99 6.57 12.30 -5.71
C SER A 99 6.37 13.07 -4.39
N GLY A 100 5.13 13.45 -4.09
CA GLY A 100 4.75 14.10 -2.83
C GLY A 100 4.94 13.18 -1.63
N LEU A 101 4.51 11.92 -1.73
CA LEU A 101 4.75 10.92 -0.68
C LEU A 101 6.25 10.71 -0.46
N ARG A 102 7.04 10.62 -1.53
CA ARG A 102 8.50 10.52 -1.44
C ARG A 102 9.11 11.71 -0.71
N GLY A 103 8.70 12.93 -1.06
CA GLY A 103 9.15 14.16 -0.41
C GLY A 103 8.79 14.19 1.08
N PHE A 104 7.59 13.75 1.42
CA PHE A 104 7.15 13.59 2.81
C PHE A 104 8.02 12.59 3.59
N LEU A 105 8.26 11.40 3.03
CA LEU A 105 9.08 10.37 3.67
C LEU A 105 10.56 10.80 3.81
N LEU A 106 11.09 11.56 2.86
CA LEU A 106 12.42 12.16 2.96
C LEU A 106 12.52 13.13 4.14
N GLY A 107 11.52 13.99 4.33
CA GLY A 107 11.46 14.89 5.47
C GLY A 107 11.40 14.13 6.80
N ALA A 108 10.56 13.09 6.85
CA ALA A 108 10.36 12.25 8.02
C ALA A 108 11.59 11.39 8.37
N ALA A 109 12.38 10.93 7.38
CA ALA A 109 13.55 10.10 7.62
C ALA A 109 14.65 10.80 8.45
N ALA A 110 14.61 12.14 8.52
CA ALA A 110 15.51 12.93 9.36
C ALA A 110 15.06 13.01 10.84
N GLU A 111 13.90 12.45 11.19
CA GLU A 111 13.34 12.47 12.54
C GLU A 111 13.73 11.19 13.33
N PRO A 112 14.63 11.27 14.33
CA PRO A 112 15.04 10.08 15.11
C PRO A 112 13.88 9.42 15.86
N GLY A 113 12.84 10.20 16.14
CA GLY A 113 11.60 9.74 16.73
C GLY A 113 10.72 8.92 15.79
N LEU A 114 11.14 8.58 14.58
CA LEU A 114 10.41 7.70 13.66
C LEU A 114 11.07 6.35 13.41
N THR A 115 12.29 6.12 13.92
CA THR A 115 13.01 4.84 13.75
C THR A 115 12.28 3.67 14.42
N ARG A 116 12.29 2.49 13.78
CA ARG A 116 11.76 1.24 14.35
C ARG A 116 12.43 0.89 15.69
N PRO A 117 11.67 0.35 16.66
CA PRO A 117 12.26 -0.30 17.82
C PRO A 117 13.18 -1.45 17.42
N ASP A 118 14.27 -1.62 18.17
CA ASP A 118 15.19 -2.75 17.99
C ASP A 118 14.46 -4.10 18.12
N GLY A 119 14.84 -5.07 17.28
CA GLY A 119 14.35 -6.45 17.37
C GLY A 119 13.08 -6.77 16.58
N TYR A 120 12.50 -5.81 15.84
CA TYR A 120 11.42 -6.14 14.91
C TYR A 120 12.01 -6.87 13.68
N PRO A 121 11.52 -8.08 13.35
CA PRO A 121 12.11 -8.87 12.29
C PRO A 121 11.89 -8.24 10.91
N ALA A 122 12.89 -8.41 10.04
CA ALA A 122 12.96 -7.70 8.77
C ALA A 122 11.84 -8.15 7.83
N VAL A 123 10.99 -7.20 7.44
CA VAL A 123 9.98 -7.39 6.41
C VAL A 123 10.67 -7.27 5.04
N SER A 124 10.37 -8.20 4.14
CA SER A 124 10.93 -8.17 2.78
C SER A 124 9.87 -7.75 1.77
N ARG A 125 10.32 -7.16 0.66
CA ARG A 125 9.52 -6.88 -0.54
C ARG A 125 10.18 -7.52 -1.73
N MET A 126 9.40 -8.13 -2.62
CA MET A 126 9.94 -8.78 -3.79
C MET A 126 9.02 -8.57 -4.99
N THR A 127 9.64 -8.20 -6.12
CA THR A 127 9.01 -8.12 -7.43
C THR A 127 9.34 -9.37 -8.25
N THR A 128 8.35 -10.01 -8.85
CA THR A 128 8.53 -11.15 -9.75
C THR A 128 7.77 -10.92 -11.05
N ARG A 129 8.42 -11.15 -12.20
CA ARG A 129 7.75 -11.07 -13.50
C ARG A 129 7.11 -12.42 -13.82
N ARG A 130 5.79 -12.44 -14.00
CA ARG A 130 5.04 -13.63 -14.41
C ARG A 130 4.71 -13.57 -15.90
N PRO A 131 5.06 -14.60 -16.69
CA PRO A 131 4.62 -14.69 -18.07
C PRO A 131 3.09 -14.87 -18.10
N PRO A 132 2.42 -14.32 -19.12
CA PRO A 132 0.98 -14.50 -19.28
C PRO A 132 0.66 -15.99 -19.52
N PRO A 133 -0.39 -16.56 -18.89
CA PRO A 133 -0.77 -17.97 -19.10
C PRO A 133 -1.09 -18.28 -20.57
N THR A 134 -1.74 -17.34 -21.27
CA THR A 134 -2.05 -17.41 -22.71
C THR A 134 -2.23 -16.01 -23.28
N GLY A 135 -1.39 -15.58 -24.24
CA GLY A 135 -1.64 -14.41 -25.12
C GLY A 135 -1.88 -13.03 -24.48
N GLY A 136 -1.69 -12.89 -23.16
CA GLY A 136 -1.95 -11.68 -22.40
C GLY A 136 -0.72 -10.77 -22.23
N ARG A 137 -0.88 -9.70 -21.44
CA ARG A 137 0.23 -8.84 -21.02
C ARG A 137 1.00 -9.49 -19.86
N PRO A 138 2.34 -9.35 -19.80
CA PRO A 138 3.10 -9.77 -18.62
C PRO A 138 2.60 -9.04 -17.36
N VAL A 139 2.69 -9.73 -16.23
CA VAL A 139 2.29 -9.19 -14.92
C VAL A 139 3.52 -9.14 -14.02
N LEU A 140 3.80 -7.97 -13.46
CA LEU A 140 4.76 -7.81 -12.37
C LEU A 140 4.01 -8.01 -11.05
N VAL A 141 4.41 -8.99 -10.26
CA VAL A 141 3.85 -9.23 -8.92
C VAL A 141 4.82 -8.67 -7.90
N ASP A 142 4.39 -7.67 -7.14
CA ASP A 142 5.19 -6.95 -6.16
C ASP A 142 4.51 -7.01 -4.79
N ARG A 143 5.13 -7.69 -3.82
CA ARG A 143 4.48 -7.96 -2.53
C ARG A 143 5.43 -7.82 -1.36
N THR A 144 4.88 -7.53 -0.20
CA THR A 144 5.58 -7.68 1.08
C THR A 144 5.34 -9.04 1.70
N TYR A 145 6.37 -9.56 2.36
CA TYR A 145 6.36 -10.87 2.98
C TYR A 145 6.77 -10.76 4.44
N PHE A 146 6.09 -11.54 5.28
CA PHE A 146 6.49 -11.74 6.66
C PHE A 146 7.89 -12.34 6.73
N PRO A 147 8.61 -12.15 7.86
CA PRO A 147 9.93 -12.71 8.05
C PRO A 147 9.92 -14.23 7.82
N PRO A 148 10.90 -14.79 7.09
CA PRO A 148 10.93 -16.21 6.74
C PRO A 148 11.04 -17.14 7.96
N GLU A 149 11.52 -16.62 9.09
CA GLU A 149 11.63 -17.35 10.36
C GLU A 149 10.31 -17.43 11.13
N TRP A 150 9.27 -16.68 10.73
CA TRP A 150 7.95 -16.78 11.34
C TRP A 150 7.21 -18.02 10.85
N SER A 151 6.73 -18.82 11.79
CA SER A 151 5.77 -19.88 11.52
C SER A 151 4.42 -19.31 11.08
N GLU A 152 3.63 -20.13 10.38
CA GLU A 152 2.25 -19.78 10.01
C GLU A 152 1.40 -19.38 11.22
N GLN A 153 1.60 -20.06 12.36
CA GLN A 153 0.91 -19.75 13.60
C GLN A 153 1.28 -18.35 14.13
N GLN A 154 2.55 -17.96 14.08
CA GLN A 154 2.98 -16.62 14.49
C GLN A 154 2.38 -15.54 13.58
N VAL A 155 2.35 -15.79 12.27
CA VAL A 155 1.70 -14.90 11.30
C VAL A 155 0.20 -14.74 11.61
N GLN A 156 -0.51 -15.85 11.88
CA GLN A 156 -1.92 -15.81 12.24
C GLN A 156 -2.17 -15.09 13.56
N GLN A 157 -1.34 -15.31 14.57
CA GLN A 157 -1.41 -14.60 15.85
C GLN A 157 -1.19 -13.10 15.67
N ALA A 158 -0.21 -12.72 14.84
CA ALA A 158 0.04 -11.32 14.54
C ALA A 158 -1.13 -10.67 13.81
N ALA A 159 -1.71 -11.36 12.82
CA ALA A 159 -2.88 -10.89 12.10
C ALA A 159 -4.09 -10.71 13.03
N ALA A 160 -4.41 -11.71 13.86
CA ALA A 160 -5.50 -11.64 14.81
C ALA A 160 -5.28 -10.55 15.88
N GLY A 161 -4.06 -10.44 16.39
CA GLY A 161 -3.67 -9.40 17.36
C GLY A 161 -3.78 -7.99 16.78
N ALA A 162 -3.29 -7.78 15.56
CA ALA A 162 -3.40 -6.49 14.86
C ALA A 162 -4.85 -6.14 14.56
N TRP A 163 -5.63 -7.08 14.05
CA TRP A 163 -7.05 -6.88 13.75
C TRP A 163 -7.88 -6.50 14.97
N GLY A 164 -7.57 -7.10 16.14
CA GLY A 164 -8.24 -6.82 17.41
C GLY A 164 -7.58 -5.72 18.25
N SER A 165 -6.56 -5.03 17.74
CA SER A 165 -5.88 -3.95 18.48
C SER A 165 -6.80 -2.75 18.69
N ALA A 166 -6.66 -2.04 19.82
CA ALA A 166 -7.46 -0.85 20.10
C ALA A 166 -7.18 0.29 19.09
N GLU A 167 -6.02 0.23 18.47
CA GLU A 167 -5.50 1.16 17.47
C GLU A 167 -5.85 0.75 16.03
N ALA A 168 -6.60 -0.34 15.86
CA ALA A 168 -7.02 -0.80 14.55
C ALA A 168 -7.88 0.26 13.86
N LEU A 169 -7.61 0.47 12.57
CA LEU A 169 -8.30 1.41 11.72
C LEU A 169 -8.88 0.68 10.53
N TYR A 170 -10.06 1.14 10.13
CA TYR A 170 -10.84 0.53 9.08
C TYR A 170 -11.36 1.63 8.15
N ASP A 171 -11.19 1.45 6.85
CA ASP A 171 -11.89 2.22 5.84
C ASP A 171 -12.98 1.34 5.22
N GLU A 172 -14.21 1.52 5.68
CA GLU A 172 -15.38 0.81 5.17
C GLU A 172 -15.65 1.05 3.68
N HIS A 173 -15.15 2.15 3.11
CA HIS A 173 -15.35 2.45 1.70
C HIS A 173 -14.47 1.60 0.79
N THR A 174 -13.21 1.38 1.17
CA THR A 174 -12.25 0.61 0.38
C THR A 174 -12.04 -0.81 0.89
N GLY A 175 -12.60 -1.13 2.07
CA GLY A 175 -12.36 -2.38 2.78
C GLY A 175 -10.91 -2.52 3.26
N THR A 176 -10.12 -1.44 3.29
CA THR A 176 -8.75 -1.49 3.82
C THR A 176 -8.75 -1.37 5.33
N TRP A 177 -7.77 -2.00 5.96
CA TRP A 177 -7.56 -1.89 7.40
C TRP A 177 -6.07 -1.88 7.73
N SER A 178 -5.73 -1.32 8.89
CA SER A 178 -4.42 -1.52 9.50
C SER A 178 -4.50 -1.55 11.01
N GLY A 179 -3.59 -2.30 11.63
CA GLY A 179 -3.57 -2.53 13.08
C GLY A 179 -2.16 -2.79 13.58
N LEU A 180 -2.01 -2.76 14.90
CA LEU A 180 -0.71 -2.91 15.55
C LEU A 180 -0.60 -4.24 16.27
N TRP A 181 0.55 -4.90 16.10
CA TRP A 181 0.91 -6.06 16.89
C TRP A 181 2.38 -6.01 17.28
N CYS A 182 2.67 -6.08 18.59
CA CYS A 182 4.03 -6.01 19.13
C CYS A 182 4.87 -4.85 18.55
N GLY A 183 4.24 -3.68 18.35
CA GLY A 183 4.90 -2.49 17.81
C GLY A 183 5.07 -2.45 16.29
N GLY A 184 4.63 -3.49 15.56
CA GLY A 184 4.59 -3.52 14.10
C GLY A 184 3.21 -3.24 13.53
N GLU A 185 3.16 -2.58 12.37
CA GLU A 185 1.92 -2.39 11.62
C GLU A 185 1.70 -3.54 10.62
N LEU A 186 0.50 -4.10 10.67
CA LEU A 186 -0.04 -4.96 9.63
C LEU A 186 -1.17 -4.21 8.94
N ALA A 187 -1.29 -4.39 7.63
CA ALA A 187 -2.39 -3.87 6.85
C ALA A 187 -2.98 -4.97 5.98
N GLY A 188 -4.19 -4.75 5.48
CA GLY A 188 -4.90 -5.76 4.72
C GLY A 188 -6.23 -5.29 4.17
N TYR A 189 -7.00 -6.27 3.71
CA TYR A 189 -8.35 -6.07 3.23
C TYR A 189 -9.33 -6.92 4.04
N TYR A 190 -10.52 -6.38 4.28
CA TYR A 190 -11.62 -7.05 4.93
C TYR A 190 -12.92 -6.76 4.16
N ASP A 191 -13.94 -7.57 4.43
CA ASP A 191 -15.29 -7.35 3.92
C ASP A 191 -16.11 -6.53 4.92
N PRO A 192 -16.46 -5.26 4.61
CA PRO A 192 -17.22 -4.41 5.53
C PRO A 192 -18.62 -4.95 5.86
N ALA A 193 -19.22 -5.73 4.95
CA ALA A 193 -20.55 -6.29 5.18
C ALA A 193 -20.56 -7.38 6.26
N THR A 194 -19.47 -8.16 6.36
CA THR A 194 -19.37 -9.30 7.28
C THR A 194 -18.37 -9.07 8.42
N GLY A 195 -17.52 -8.04 8.33
CA GLY A 195 -16.39 -7.83 9.22
C GLY A 195 -15.27 -8.87 9.05
N THR A 196 -15.27 -9.65 7.97
CA THR A 196 -14.33 -10.77 7.80
C THR A 196 -13.04 -10.30 7.14
N VAL A 197 -11.89 -10.58 7.77
CA VAL A 197 -10.56 -10.33 7.17
C VAL A 197 -10.35 -11.26 5.97
N GLN A 198 -9.97 -10.69 4.83
CA GLN A 198 -9.70 -11.42 3.59
C GLN A 198 -8.20 -11.57 3.34
N SER A 199 -7.40 -10.58 3.74
CA SER A 199 -5.95 -10.59 3.60
C SER A 199 -5.26 -9.75 4.66
N TYR A 200 -3.98 -10.04 4.85
CA TYR A 200 -3.07 -9.27 5.68
C TYR A 200 -1.63 -9.46 5.21
N PHE A 201 -0.83 -8.41 5.40
CA PHE A 201 0.58 -8.37 5.07
C PHE A 201 1.29 -7.40 6.02
N PRO A 202 2.61 -7.56 6.22
CA PRO A 202 3.36 -6.60 7.01
C PRO A 202 3.53 -5.28 6.24
N VAL A 203 3.47 -4.17 6.96
CA VAL A 203 3.76 -2.83 6.42
C VAL A 203 5.24 -2.52 6.58
N LEU A 204 5.86 -2.07 5.48
CA LEU A 204 7.15 -1.39 5.48
C LEU A 204 6.94 0.05 5.95
N ALA A 205 7.08 0.24 7.24
CA ALA A 205 7.14 1.54 7.90
C ALA A 205 8.60 2.01 8.05
N PRO A 206 8.84 3.33 8.21
CA PRO A 206 10.17 3.90 8.45
C PRO A 206 10.82 3.33 9.71
#